data_AF-A0A2W2HBT4-F1
#
_entry.id   AF-A0A2W2HBT4-F1
#
_cell.length_a   1.000
_cell.length_b   1.000
_cell.length_c   1.000
_cell.angle_alpha   90.00
_cell.angle_beta   90.00
_cell.angle_gamma   90.00
#
_symmetry.space_group_name_H-M   'P 1'
#
loop_
_entity.id
_entity.type
_entity.pdbx_description
1 polymer ?
#
loop_
_entity_poly.entity_id
_entity_poly.type
_entity_poly.pdbx_seq_one_letter_code
_entity_poly.pdbx_strand_id
1 'polypeptide(L)'
;MSEPFAVQDSYAVLIGTSQYTMLPKLPAVHNNLVRLRELLMDKKLCGLPADNCIVVSDPTTNPEMLDPVREAADKATDTLIVYFAGHGQIHSEGNDLYLALVNADRAAMYKSTAYGYLRSEIRNSRAKRKIVILDCCYSGRAFGEMGSGDEPTVRVVNSAAVTGTYLIASTAENKASLAPEGHEYTAFTGELISIIQGGLPGEPPLLTVGKIFDHVRTALIEKGLPMPQRRDGDLSEDIPLFFNCAGNEKVWEAGYGPIQGVEEGTLFASRRELHDAKIHRPLQAGICGTAERGGAESIVVSGGYRDDRDYGTTIFYTGHGGRDPNTGVQISDQSLEDSGNAALIRSMETGYPVRVVRGAGGDPDYSPPTGYSYDGLFTVTDYWTQQGVDGPMILQFKLEQVENISDLVAWRAVSHGVDRGGRRPDNRRYAASIEAVRIKQLYDYACQICDTVLQSVGGSRIATVVYIQDLERPHNGPSVSRNMLCLCPNHAELFRYGAITISENFNVIDQVNDVVICELTVKHPIDATYTRYHREHHRIGPR
;
A
#
# COMPACT_ATOMS: atom_id res chain seq x y z
N MET A 1 3.54 5.78 -14.04
CA MET A 1 4.03 5.27 -12.73
C MET A 1 3.96 6.40 -11.73
N SER A 2 3.30 6.18 -10.61
CA SER A 2 3.20 7.13 -9.49
C SER A 2 4.43 6.99 -8.59
N GLU A 3 5.22 8.06 -8.43
CA GLU A 3 6.47 8.05 -7.66
C GLU A 3 6.25 7.62 -6.18
N PRO A 4 7.19 6.90 -5.53
CA PRO A 4 7.06 6.46 -4.13
C PRO A 4 6.96 7.65 -3.14
N PHE A 5 7.60 8.75 -3.51
CA PHE A 5 7.59 10.04 -2.84
C PHE A 5 7.81 11.13 -3.91
N ALA A 6 7.71 12.41 -3.57
CA ALA A 6 7.97 13.46 -4.57
C ALA A 6 9.48 13.56 -4.81
N VAL A 7 10.00 12.89 -5.85
CA VAL A 7 11.46 12.63 -5.96
C VAL A 7 12.26 13.91 -6.22
N GLN A 8 11.65 14.89 -6.88
CA GLN A 8 12.24 16.20 -7.15
C GLN A 8 12.42 17.03 -5.86
N ASP A 9 11.49 16.88 -4.91
CA ASP A 9 11.45 17.56 -3.60
C ASP A 9 12.24 16.82 -2.50
N SER A 10 12.94 15.75 -2.87
CA SER A 10 13.53 14.79 -1.94
C SER A 10 15.02 14.59 -2.20
N TYR A 11 15.79 14.28 -1.15
CA TYR A 11 17.25 14.14 -1.20
C TYR A 11 17.71 12.91 -0.42
N ALA A 12 18.83 12.32 -0.86
CA ALA A 12 19.53 11.27 -0.14
C ALA A 12 21.00 11.64 0.07
N VAL A 13 21.52 11.38 1.27
CA VAL A 13 22.94 11.49 1.58
C VAL A 13 23.44 10.13 2.07
N LEU A 14 24.30 9.51 1.27
CA LEU A 14 24.91 8.22 1.55
C LEU A 14 26.33 8.45 2.09
N ILE A 15 26.51 8.26 3.38
CA ILE A 15 27.78 8.48 4.09
C ILE A 15 28.41 7.11 4.37
N GLY A 16 29.70 6.95 4.12
CA GLY A 16 30.38 5.72 4.52
C GLY A 16 31.89 5.81 4.58
N THR A 17 32.45 5.23 5.63
CA THR A 17 33.90 5.17 5.84
C THR A 17 34.36 3.72 5.66
N SER A 18 35.11 3.48 4.58
CA SER A 18 35.66 2.18 4.18
C SER A 18 37.15 2.04 4.54
N GLN A 19 37.89 3.15 4.48
CA GLN A 19 39.30 3.27 4.82
C GLN A 19 39.46 3.84 6.22
N TYR A 20 40.38 3.26 6.99
CA TYR A 20 40.74 3.72 8.32
C TYR A 20 42.25 3.67 8.51
N THR A 21 42.79 4.59 9.32
CA THR A 21 44.21 4.60 9.70
C THR A 21 44.50 3.80 10.96
N MET A 22 43.58 3.82 11.94
CA MET A 22 43.73 3.15 13.25
C MET A 22 42.72 2.02 13.52
N LEU A 23 41.65 1.93 12.72
CA LEU A 23 40.60 0.91 12.85
C LEU A 23 40.69 -0.13 11.71
N PRO A 24 40.09 -1.31 11.83
CA PRO A 24 40.00 -2.28 10.73
C PRO A 24 39.28 -1.69 9.52
N LYS A 25 39.78 -1.95 8.31
CA LYS A 25 39.15 -1.48 7.06
C LYS A 25 37.84 -2.23 6.78
N LEU A 26 36.90 -1.55 6.14
CA LEU A 26 35.57 -2.07 5.77
C LEU A 26 35.32 -1.85 4.27
N PRO A 27 36.04 -2.54 3.36
CA PRO A 27 35.96 -2.27 1.92
C PRO A 27 34.54 -2.39 1.34
N ALA A 28 33.71 -3.30 1.86
CA ALA A 28 32.31 -3.45 1.48
C ALA A 28 31.46 -2.17 1.67
N VAL A 29 31.84 -1.26 2.57
CA VAL A 29 31.17 0.04 2.74
C VAL A 29 31.27 0.89 1.47
N HIS A 30 32.35 0.80 0.71
CA HIS A 30 32.44 1.49 -0.58
C HIS A 30 31.41 0.96 -1.58
N ASN A 31 31.29 -0.37 -1.67
CA ASN A 31 30.36 -1.05 -2.56
C ASN A 31 28.90 -0.74 -2.18
N ASN A 32 28.58 -0.69 -0.88
CA ASN A 32 27.28 -0.24 -0.38
C ASN A 32 26.89 1.13 -0.94
N LEU A 33 27.79 2.13 -0.84
CA LEU A 33 27.52 3.49 -1.29
C LEU A 33 27.26 3.57 -2.80
N VAL A 34 28.08 2.87 -3.59
CA VAL A 34 27.95 2.80 -5.06
C VAL A 34 26.60 2.17 -5.42
N ARG A 35 26.30 0.98 -4.89
CA ARG A 35 25.09 0.24 -5.25
C ARG A 35 23.81 0.91 -4.75
N LEU A 36 23.78 1.44 -3.53
CA LEU A 36 22.63 2.19 -3.03
C LEU A 36 22.39 3.48 -3.84
N ARG A 37 23.44 4.15 -4.32
CA ARG A 37 23.27 5.31 -5.22
C ARG A 37 22.58 4.91 -6.52
N GLU A 38 23.04 3.84 -7.16
CA GLU A 38 22.45 3.32 -8.39
C GLU A 38 20.97 2.94 -8.21
N LEU A 39 20.63 2.26 -7.11
CA LEU A 39 19.26 1.82 -6.83
C LEU A 39 18.31 2.98 -6.49
N LEU A 40 18.80 4.02 -5.81
CA LEU A 40 18.00 5.25 -5.57
C LEU A 40 17.80 6.05 -6.86
N MET A 41 18.77 6.05 -7.77
CA MET A 41 18.68 6.76 -9.06
C MET A 41 17.90 6.00 -10.15
N ASP A 42 17.70 4.68 -10.03
CA ASP A 42 16.93 3.90 -11.01
C ASP A 42 15.45 4.30 -11.00
N LYS A 43 14.97 4.82 -12.14
CA LYS A 43 13.58 5.25 -12.37
C LYS A 43 12.54 4.12 -12.27
N LYS A 44 12.96 2.86 -12.29
CA LYS A 44 12.09 1.69 -12.07
C LYS A 44 11.95 1.32 -10.60
N LEU A 45 12.84 1.81 -9.73
CA LEU A 45 12.92 1.44 -8.31
C LEU A 45 12.64 2.61 -7.39
N CYS A 46 13.18 3.80 -7.66
CA CYS A 46 13.01 4.98 -6.83
C CYS A 46 12.96 6.27 -7.65
N GLY A 47 13.94 6.49 -8.53
CA GLY A 47 13.96 7.60 -9.50
C GLY A 47 14.47 8.94 -8.97
N LEU A 48 15.22 8.94 -7.88
CA LEU A 48 15.82 10.14 -7.28
C LEU A 48 16.76 10.85 -8.29
N PRO A 49 16.68 12.19 -8.45
CA PRO A 49 17.59 12.93 -9.32
C PRO A 49 19.06 12.74 -8.94
N ALA A 50 19.96 12.73 -9.93
CA ALA A 50 21.39 12.48 -9.72
C ALA A 50 22.06 13.50 -8.77
N ASP A 51 21.62 14.76 -8.86
CA ASP A 51 22.09 15.88 -8.03
C ASP A 51 21.47 15.86 -6.62
N ASN A 52 20.36 15.14 -6.44
CA ASN A 52 19.69 14.95 -5.15
C ASN A 52 20.24 13.73 -4.39
N CYS A 53 21.07 12.88 -5.03
CA CYS A 53 21.66 11.70 -4.43
C CYS A 53 23.17 11.91 -4.17
N ILE A 54 23.49 12.45 -2.99
CA ILE A 54 24.84 12.82 -2.58
C ILE A 54 25.55 11.63 -1.94
N VAL A 55 26.83 11.43 -2.24
CA VAL A 55 27.68 10.39 -1.62
C VAL A 55 28.87 11.05 -0.91
N VAL A 56 29.10 10.66 0.33
CA VAL A 56 30.19 11.12 1.21
C VAL A 56 31.05 9.91 1.59
N SER A 57 32.03 9.61 0.75
CA SER A 57 32.97 8.49 0.94
C SER A 57 34.19 8.93 1.74
N ASP A 58 34.57 8.12 2.73
CA ASP A 58 35.81 8.25 3.51
C ASP A 58 36.08 9.66 4.09
N PRO A 59 35.11 10.27 4.82
CA PRO A 59 35.29 11.59 5.42
C PRO A 59 36.38 11.59 6.51
N THR A 60 37.18 12.65 6.54
CA THR A 60 38.32 12.86 7.45
C THR A 60 38.05 13.92 8.52
N THR A 61 37.04 14.78 8.31
CA THR A 61 36.64 15.83 9.25
C THR A 61 35.11 15.87 9.47
N ASN A 62 34.66 16.47 10.58
CA ASN A 62 33.23 16.65 10.85
C ASN A 62 32.50 17.50 9.78
N PRO A 63 33.06 18.63 9.26
CA PRO A 63 32.46 19.38 8.16
C PRO A 63 32.24 18.52 6.89
N GLU A 64 33.23 17.73 6.47
CA GLU A 64 33.10 16.81 5.31
C GLU A 64 31.93 15.83 5.45
N MET A 65 31.61 15.39 6.68
CA MET A 65 30.44 14.54 6.95
C MET A 65 29.13 15.34 7.03
N LEU A 66 29.14 16.53 7.64
CA LEU A 66 27.91 17.23 8.06
C LEU A 66 27.43 18.32 7.10
N ASP A 67 28.32 19.02 6.41
CA ASP A 67 27.94 20.06 5.44
C ASP A 67 27.03 19.52 4.31
N PRO A 68 27.31 18.34 3.71
CA PRO A 68 26.42 17.76 2.69
C PRO A 68 25.03 17.37 3.26
N VAL A 69 24.97 16.99 4.53
CA VAL A 69 23.71 16.64 5.21
C VAL A 69 22.90 17.89 5.50
N ARG A 70 23.52 18.99 5.95
CA ARG A 70 22.84 20.28 6.10
C ARG A 70 22.31 20.79 4.76
N GLU A 71 23.12 20.73 3.70
CA GLU A 71 22.69 21.16 2.37
C GLU A 71 21.51 20.35 1.82
N ALA A 72 21.49 19.02 2.03
CA ALA A 72 20.33 18.20 1.68
C ALA A 72 19.12 18.50 2.59
N ALA A 73 19.35 18.74 3.88
CA ALA A 73 18.32 19.08 4.86
C ALA A 73 17.60 20.40 4.54
N ASP A 74 18.34 21.43 4.10
CA ASP A 74 17.80 22.73 3.70
C ASP A 74 16.99 22.66 2.39
N LYS A 75 17.40 21.80 1.45
CA LYS A 75 16.78 21.65 0.11
C LYS A 75 15.58 20.69 0.10
N ALA A 76 15.58 19.63 0.92
CA ALA A 76 14.51 18.64 0.95
C ALA A 76 13.22 19.20 1.58
N THR A 77 12.10 19.09 0.85
CA THR A 77 10.77 19.50 1.33
C THR A 77 9.80 18.33 1.48
N ASP A 78 10.05 17.20 0.81
CA ASP A 78 9.22 15.99 0.91
C ASP A 78 9.90 14.87 1.70
N THR A 79 11.02 14.31 1.21
CA THR A 79 11.73 13.20 1.87
C THR A 79 13.23 13.44 1.95
N LEU A 80 13.81 13.29 3.14
CA LEU A 80 15.25 13.28 3.38
C LEU A 80 15.68 11.88 3.82
N ILE A 81 16.61 11.26 3.10
CA ILE A 81 17.22 9.97 3.46
C ILE A 81 18.67 10.22 3.87
N VAL A 82 19.08 9.73 5.05
CA VAL A 82 20.49 9.72 5.47
C VAL A 82 20.90 8.30 5.84
N TYR A 83 21.86 7.77 5.09
CA TYR A 83 22.48 6.47 5.33
C TYR A 83 23.89 6.67 5.87
N PHE A 84 24.28 5.93 6.90
CA PHE A 84 25.65 5.84 7.38
C PHE A 84 26.09 4.38 7.49
N ALA A 85 27.28 4.05 6.99
CA ALA A 85 27.93 2.76 7.22
C ALA A 85 29.41 2.90 7.62
N GLY A 86 29.85 2.07 8.57
CA GLY A 86 31.21 2.09 9.10
C GLY A 86 31.29 1.67 10.56
N HIS A 87 32.40 1.97 11.24
CA HIS A 87 32.48 1.77 12.69
C HIS A 87 31.65 2.79 13.46
N GLY A 88 30.80 2.30 14.36
CA GLY A 88 30.20 3.08 15.44
C GLY A 88 30.99 2.88 16.73
N GLN A 89 31.11 3.92 17.54
CA GLN A 89 31.81 3.91 18.83
C GLN A 89 30.89 4.52 19.91
N ILE A 90 31.03 4.07 21.16
CA ILE A 90 30.33 4.64 22.31
C ILE A 90 31.39 5.12 23.32
N HIS A 91 31.14 6.25 23.98
CA HIS A 91 32.05 6.80 24.99
C HIS A 91 31.91 6.09 26.34
N SER A 92 33.01 5.98 27.09
CA SER A 92 33.05 5.20 28.35
C SER A 92 32.27 5.82 29.50
N GLU A 93 32.07 7.14 29.50
CA GLU A 93 31.34 7.87 30.56
C GLU A 93 29.92 8.31 30.12
N GLY A 94 29.51 7.98 28.89
CA GLY A 94 28.18 8.32 28.39
C GLY A 94 27.82 7.54 27.12
N ASN A 95 26.62 6.97 27.08
CA ASN A 95 26.17 6.07 26.00
C ASN A 95 25.86 6.78 24.65
N ASP A 96 26.51 7.91 24.37
CA ASP A 96 26.40 8.64 23.11
C ASP A 96 27.12 7.91 21.97
N LEU A 97 26.47 7.86 20.81
CA LEU A 97 27.01 7.24 19.60
C LEU A 97 27.90 8.21 18.82
N TYR A 98 29.10 7.77 18.47
CA TYR A 98 30.07 8.46 17.63
C TYR A 98 30.30 7.67 16.33
N LEU A 99 30.27 8.37 15.20
CA LEU A 99 30.46 7.81 13.86
C LEU A 99 31.92 7.99 13.42
N ALA A 100 32.57 6.91 13.03
CA ALA A 100 34.02 6.92 12.81
C ALA A 100 34.42 7.48 11.44
N LEU A 101 35.20 8.56 11.47
CA LEU A 101 35.96 9.14 10.35
C LEU A 101 37.21 8.30 10.01
N VAL A 102 37.85 8.54 8.88
CA VAL A 102 39.07 7.81 8.43
C VAL A 102 40.19 7.82 9.49
N ASN A 103 40.32 8.92 10.23
CA ASN A 103 41.31 9.17 11.27
C ASN A 103 40.81 8.83 12.70
N ALA A 104 39.66 8.18 12.83
CA ALA A 104 39.06 7.82 14.10
C ALA A 104 39.93 6.86 14.92
N ASP A 105 39.83 6.99 16.24
CA ASP A 105 40.74 6.38 17.21
C ASP A 105 39.97 6.10 18.50
N ARG A 106 40.06 4.87 19.02
CA ARG A 106 39.34 4.44 20.23
C ARG A 106 39.77 5.19 21.49
N ALA A 107 40.98 5.77 21.51
CA ALA A 107 41.45 6.61 22.61
C ALA A 107 41.08 8.10 22.45
N ALA A 108 40.56 8.51 21.29
CA ALA A 108 40.36 9.92 20.95
C ALA A 108 39.02 10.15 20.21
N MET A 109 37.91 10.02 20.94
CA MET A 109 36.53 10.18 20.42
C MET A 109 36.29 11.51 19.68
N TYR A 110 37.05 12.57 19.95
CA TYR A 110 36.95 13.84 19.22
C TYR A 110 37.37 13.73 17.74
N LYS A 111 38.03 12.64 17.32
CA LYS A 111 38.29 12.26 15.92
C LYS A 111 37.12 11.49 15.29
N SER A 112 35.91 11.66 15.80
CA SER A 112 34.70 11.00 15.31
C SER A 112 33.50 11.94 15.46
N THR A 113 32.54 11.82 14.56
CA THR A 113 31.38 12.72 14.52
C THR A 113 30.32 12.22 15.51
N ALA A 114 30.02 12.98 16.56
CA ALA A 114 28.93 12.63 17.47
C ALA A 114 27.59 12.62 16.72
N TYR A 115 26.82 11.54 16.85
CA TYR A 115 25.53 11.38 16.17
C TYR A 115 24.53 12.49 16.53
N GLY A 116 24.67 13.11 17.69
CA GLY A 116 23.88 14.29 18.09
C GLY A 116 23.97 15.46 17.11
N TYR A 117 25.12 15.67 16.44
CA TYR A 117 25.26 16.69 15.40
C TYR A 117 24.52 16.30 14.12
N LEU A 118 24.73 15.08 13.62
CA LEU A 118 24.02 14.56 12.44
C LEU A 118 22.49 14.61 12.62
N ARG A 119 22.02 14.19 13.81
CA ARG A 119 20.61 14.26 14.21
C ARG A 119 20.08 15.70 14.27
N SER A 120 20.91 16.68 14.62
CA SER A 120 20.51 18.10 14.64
C SER A 120 20.17 18.59 13.23
N GLU A 121 21.05 18.35 12.26
CA GLU A 121 20.83 18.80 10.87
C GLU A 121 19.59 18.12 10.25
N ILE A 122 19.45 16.81 10.46
CA ILE A 122 18.28 16.04 10.00
C ILE A 122 16.97 16.55 10.63
N ARG A 123 16.98 16.85 11.94
CA ARG A 123 15.82 17.42 12.64
C ARG A 123 15.43 18.77 12.04
N ASN A 124 16.41 19.63 11.76
CA ASN A 124 16.22 20.99 11.25
C ASN A 124 15.68 21.03 9.81
N SER A 125 15.80 19.93 9.04
CA SER A 125 15.25 19.82 7.68
C SER A 125 13.74 20.10 7.61
N ARG A 126 13.31 20.67 6.48
CA ARG A 126 11.88 20.92 6.16
C ARG A 126 11.16 19.70 5.58
N ALA A 127 11.86 18.61 5.30
CA ALA A 127 11.28 17.39 4.75
C ALA A 127 10.16 16.83 5.65
N LYS A 128 9.01 16.48 5.04
CA LYS A 128 7.87 15.83 5.71
C LYS A 128 8.27 14.46 6.31
N ARG A 129 9.17 13.76 5.61
CA ARG A 129 9.70 12.43 5.95
C ARG A 129 11.21 12.51 6.14
N LYS A 130 11.75 12.02 7.27
CA LYS A 130 13.20 11.89 7.51
C LYS A 130 13.51 10.43 7.84
N ILE A 131 14.32 9.79 7.02
CA ILE A 131 14.67 8.36 7.13
C ILE A 131 16.16 8.28 7.45
N VAL A 132 16.53 7.57 8.52
CA VAL A 132 17.91 7.42 8.97
C VAL A 132 18.25 5.93 9.10
N ILE A 133 19.33 5.52 8.42
CA ILE A 133 19.76 4.12 8.36
C ILE A 133 21.22 4.06 8.83
N LEU A 134 21.47 3.37 9.95
CA LEU A 134 22.78 3.24 10.57
C LEU A 134 23.28 1.79 10.50
N ASP A 135 24.09 1.47 9.48
CA ASP A 135 24.78 0.19 9.36
C ASP A 135 26.16 0.25 10.05
N CYS A 136 26.13 0.36 11.38
CA CYS A 136 27.32 0.49 12.21
C CYS A 136 27.20 -0.18 13.58
N CYS A 137 28.31 -0.77 14.05
CA CYS A 137 28.38 -1.44 15.35
C CYS A 137 27.95 -0.53 16.52
N TYR A 138 27.47 -1.16 17.59
CA TYR A 138 27.01 -0.51 18.83
C TYR A 138 25.81 0.45 18.70
N SER A 139 25.32 0.74 17.49
CA SER A 139 24.09 1.50 17.27
C SER A 139 22.90 0.95 18.09
N GLY A 140 22.81 -0.37 18.24
CA GLY A 140 21.83 -1.04 19.12
C GLY A 140 21.90 -0.72 20.61
N ARG A 141 23.07 -0.43 21.19
CA ARG A 141 23.16 -0.06 22.62
C ARG A 141 22.69 1.36 22.90
N ALA A 142 22.57 2.19 21.86
CA ALA A 142 21.80 3.43 21.91
C ALA A 142 20.26 3.19 21.87
N PHE A 143 19.74 1.96 22.00
CA PHE A 143 18.29 1.71 22.13
C PHE A 143 17.86 1.37 23.55
N GLY A 144 18.78 0.87 24.40
CA GLY A 144 18.56 0.53 25.81
C GLY A 144 17.96 -0.86 26.01
N GLU A 145 18.61 -1.70 26.82
CA GLU A 145 18.10 -3.01 27.22
C GLU A 145 17.27 -2.90 28.51
N MET A 146 16.12 -3.59 28.58
CA MET A 146 15.40 -3.81 29.83
C MET A 146 15.85 -5.13 30.47
N GLY A 147 16.86 -5.06 31.32
CA GLY A 147 17.22 -6.11 32.28
C GLY A 147 16.70 -5.76 33.67
N SER A 148 16.22 -6.74 34.44
CA SER A 148 15.64 -6.52 35.77
C SER A 148 16.70 -6.22 36.84
N GLY A 149 16.68 -5.01 37.42
CA GLY A 149 17.47 -4.65 38.60
C GLY A 149 17.52 -3.14 38.84
N ASP A 150 17.61 -2.73 40.11
CA ASP A 150 17.74 -1.32 40.49
C ASP A 150 19.18 -0.79 40.26
N GLU A 151 19.45 -0.23 39.08
CA GLU A 151 20.64 0.61 38.85
C GLU A 151 20.35 1.89 38.03
N PRO A 152 21.08 3.00 38.28
CA PRO A 152 20.72 4.34 37.80
C PRO A 152 21.18 4.65 36.37
N THR A 153 21.09 3.70 35.42
CA THR A 153 21.61 3.82 34.05
C THR A 153 20.61 4.42 33.03
N VAL A 154 19.51 5.00 33.50
CA VAL A 154 18.51 5.69 32.66
C VAL A 154 18.97 7.10 32.30
N ARG A 155 19.56 7.28 31.09
CA ARG A 155 19.51 8.51 30.23
C ARG A 155 20.60 8.49 29.14
N VAL A 156 20.23 8.19 27.89
CA VAL A 156 20.78 8.89 26.70
C VAL A 156 19.66 9.04 25.65
N VAL A 157 19.01 7.95 25.26
CA VAL A 157 18.03 7.91 24.14
C VAL A 157 16.57 8.02 24.60
N ASN A 158 16.35 8.63 25.77
CA ASN A 158 15.07 9.25 26.16
C ASN A 158 14.91 10.69 25.62
N SER A 159 15.96 11.26 25.01
CA SER A 159 15.87 12.55 24.29
C SER A 159 15.39 12.39 22.85
N ALA A 160 15.06 11.17 22.40
CA ALA A 160 15.10 10.78 20.99
C ALA A 160 13.75 10.80 20.25
N ALA A 161 12.68 11.29 20.87
CA ALA A 161 11.48 11.67 20.13
C ALA A 161 11.84 12.79 19.14
N VAL A 162 11.87 12.49 17.85
CA VAL A 162 11.94 13.46 16.76
C VAL A 162 10.76 13.22 15.85
N THR A 163 9.82 14.15 15.86
CA THR A 163 8.72 14.20 14.91
C THR A 163 9.25 14.15 13.48
N GLY A 164 8.79 13.17 12.71
CA GLY A 164 9.21 12.96 11.34
C GLY A 164 10.45 12.09 11.13
N THR A 165 11.04 11.45 12.14
CA THR A 165 12.23 10.58 11.98
C THR A 165 11.94 9.09 12.15
N TYR A 166 12.36 8.28 11.18
CA TYR A 166 12.36 6.82 11.20
C TYR A 166 13.82 6.32 11.27
N LEU A 167 14.17 5.51 12.27
CA LEU A 167 15.56 5.08 12.51
C LEU A 167 15.72 3.56 12.45
N ILE A 168 16.62 3.07 11.59
CA ILE A 168 17.10 1.68 11.55
C ILE A 168 18.55 1.61 12.06
N ALA A 169 18.87 0.59 12.86
CA ALA A 169 20.17 0.40 13.49
C ALA A 169 20.65 -1.06 13.44
N SER A 170 21.80 -1.30 12.80
CA SER A 170 22.47 -2.60 12.71
C SER A 170 23.17 -2.96 14.03
N THR A 171 22.61 -3.87 14.81
CA THR A 171 23.24 -4.28 16.08
C THR A 171 24.45 -5.18 15.83
N ALA A 172 25.35 -5.32 16.81
CA ALA A 172 26.41 -6.32 16.78
C ALA A 172 26.92 -6.56 18.20
N GLU A 173 26.64 -7.73 18.78
CA GLU A 173 27.21 -8.11 20.07
C GLU A 173 28.67 -8.59 19.91
N ASN A 174 29.62 -7.69 20.21
CA ASN A 174 31.05 -7.96 20.42
C ASN A 174 31.84 -8.69 19.31
N LYS A 175 31.24 -9.02 18.16
CA LYS A 175 31.93 -9.55 16.97
C LYS A 175 31.99 -8.50 15.87
N ALA A 176 33.20 -8.03 15.57
CA ALA A 176 33.47 -7.00 14.58
C ALA A 176 33.48 -7.57 13.16
N SER A 177 32.30 -7.89 12.63
CA SER A 177 32.13 -8.42 11.26
C SER A 177 30.87 -7.84 10.59
N LEU A 178 30.83 -6.51 10.43
CA LEU A 178 29.77 -5.81 9.67
C LEU A 178 29.68 -6.30 8.23
N ALA A 179 30.81 -6.71 7.64
CA ALA A 179 30.87 -7.53 6.43
C ALA A 179 31.50 -8.88 6.81
N PRO A 180 30.90 -10.02 6.42
CA PRO A 180 31.59 -11.31 6.45
C PRO A 180 32.78 -11.30 5.48
N GLU A 181 33.85 -12.04 5.79
CA GLU A 181 35.05 -12.03 4.95
C GLU A 181 34.75 -12.52 3.52
N GLY A 182 35.15 -11.72 2.53
CA GLY A 182 34.92 -12.02 1.10
C GLY A 182 33.55 -11.63 0.54
N HIS A 183 32.62 -11.09 1.35
CA HIS A 183 31.32 -10.62 0.85
C HIS A 183 31.41 -9.23 0.20
N GLU A 184 30.57 -9.01 -0.81
CA GLU A 184 30.53 -7.78 -1.61
C GLU A 184 29.97 -6.57 -0.83
N TYR A 185 29.01 -6.81 0.07
CA TYR A 185 28.29 -5.81 0.87
C TYR A 185 28.39 -6.12 2.36
N THR A 186 28.10 -5.14 3.23
CA THR A 186 27.87 -5.42 4.66
C THR A 186 26.61 -6.26 4.85
N ALA A 187 26.49 -6.98 5.96
CA ALA A 187 25.40 -7.91 6.25
C ALA A 187 24.01 -7.25 6.10
N PHE A 188 23.77 -6.15 6.82
CA PHE A 188 22.48 -5.44 6.76
C PHE A 188 22.21 -4.83 5.37
N THR A 189 23.21 -4.16 4.79
CA THR A 189 23.03 -3.50 3.49
C THR A 189 22.91 -4.50 2.33
N GLY A 190 23.50 -5.69 2.42
CA GLY A 190 23.34 -6.76 1.45
C GLY A 190 21.90 -7.29 1.37
N GLU A 191 21.24 -7.49 2.52
CA GLU A 191 19.82 -7.86 2.54
C GLU A 191 18.93 -6.72 2.01
N LEU A 192 19.22 -5.47 2.39
CA LEU A 192 18.52 -4.28 1.88
C LEU A 192 18.63 -4.17 0.35
N ILE A 193 19.83 -4.32 -0.21
CA ILE A 193 20.11 -4.32 -1.65
C ILE A 193 19.37 -5.48 -2.34
N SER A 194 19.41 -6.68 -1.76
CA SER A 194 18.68 -7.86 -2.27
C SER A 194 17.18 -7.60 -2.39
N ILE A 195 16.56 -7.00 -1.35
CA ILE A 195 15.13 -6.66 -1.32
C ILE A 195 14.78 -5.58 -2.35
N ILE A 196 15.63 -4.56 -2.54
CA ILE A 196 15.40 -3.50 -3.54
C ILE A 196 15.59 -4.04 -4.98
N GLN A 197 16.47 -5.03 -5.19
CA GLN A 197 16.74 -5.60 -6.52
C GLN A 197 15.79 -6.72 -6.93
N GLY A 198 15.49 -7.64 -6.02
CA GLY A 198 14.63 -8.81 -6.29
C GLY A 198 13.16 -8.58 -5.94
N GLY A 199 12.87 -7.62 -5.07
CA GLY A 199 11.52 -7.32 -4.57
C GLY A 199 11.05 -8.31 -3.52
N LEU A 200 9.79 -8.18 -3.12
CA LEU A 200 9.14 -9.02 -2.12
C LEU A 200 7.86 -9.65 -2.74
N PRO A 201 7.87 -10.95 -3.09
CA PRO A 201 6.71 -11.62 -3.67
C PRO A 201 5.49 -11.54 -2.75
N GLY A 202 4.35 -11.09 -3.29
CA GLY A 202 3.10 -10.94 -2.55
C GLY A 202 2.95 -9.62 -1.75
N GLU A 203 3.99 -8.81 -1.65
CA GLU A 203 3.90 -7.45 -1.08
C GLU A 203 3.41 -6.43 -2.13
N PRO A 204 2.86 -5.26 -1.72
CA PRO A 204 2.32 -4.26 -2.64
C PRO A 204 3.34 -3.73 -3.67
N PRO A 205 2.89 -3.08 -4.77
CA PRO A 205 3.76 -2.47 -5.79
C PRO A 205 4.70 -1.37 -5.29
N LEU A 206 4.49 -0.88 -4.06
CA LEU A 206 5.35 0.07 -3.37
C LEU A 206 5.77 -0.55 -2.02
N LEU A 207 7.07 -0.78 -1.85
CA LEU A 207 7.65 -1.25 -0.61
C LEU A 207 7.83 -0.08 0.37
N THR A 208 7.33 -0.28 1.59
CA THR A 208 7.45 0.71 2.67
C THR A 208 8.69 0.44 3.51
N VAL A 209 9.19 1.46 4.21
CA VAL A 209 10.38 1.30 5.08
C VAL A 209 10.11 0.25 6.17
N GLY A 210 8.88 0.16 6.70
CA GLY A 210 8.44 -0.92 7.60
C GLY A 210 8.61 -2.31 6.99
N LYS A 211 8.02 -2.55 5.81
CA LYS A 211 8.09 -3.84 5.11
C LYS A 211 9.51 -4.25 4.74
N ILE A 212 10.35 -3.30 4.34
CA ILE A 212 11.76 -3.51 4.05
C ILE A 212 12.50 -3.90 5.34
N PHE A 213 12.30 -3.17 6.44
CA PHE A 213 12.92 -3.47 7.72
C PHE A 213 12.56 -4.86 8.23
N ASP A 214 11.28 -5.27 8.15
CA ASP A 214 10.85 -6.58 8.63
C ASP A 214 11.46 -7.75 7.84
N HIS A 215 11.61 -7.60 6.53
CA HIS A 215 12.27 -8.63 5.71
C HIS A 215 13.78 -8.66 5.94
N VAL A 216 14.47 -7.51 6.04
CA VAL A 216 15.89 -7.47 6.43
C VAL A 216 16.10 -8.10 7.81
N ARG A 217 15.23 -7.78 8.78
CA ARG A 217 15.26 -8.35 10.13
C ARG A 217 15.10 -9.87 10.12
N THR A 218 14.15 -10.37 9.34
CA THR A 218 13.86 -11.82 9.22
C THR A 218 15.04 -12.55 8.58
N ALA A 219 15.54 -12.05 7.43
CA ALA A 219 16.67 -12.65 6.71
C ALA A 219 17.96 -12.68 7.55
N LEU A 220 18.23 -11.63 8.35
CA LEU A 220 19.39 -11.62 9.26
C LEU A 220 19.23 -12.63 10.40
N ILE A 221 18.04 -12.78 10.99
CA ILE A 221 17.76 -13.79 12.02
C ILE A 221 17.95 -15.21 11.46
N GLU A 222 17.40 -15.51 10.28
CA GLU A 222 17.54 -16.82 9.62
C GLU A 222 19.00 -17.17 9.30
N LYS A 223 19.82 -16.16 8.98
CA LYS A 223 21.25 -16.30 8.72
C LYS A 223 22.11 -16.36 10.00
N GLY A 224 21.51 -16.31 11.19
CA GLY A 224 22.22 -16.27 12.47
C GLY A 224 23.03 -14.99 12.68
N LEU A 225 22.69 -13.92 11.97
CA LEU A 225 23.35 -12.63 12.02
C LEU A 225 22.65 -11.71 13.04
N PRO A 226 23.31 -10.63 13.51
CA PRO A 226 22.73 -9.73 14.50
C PRO A 226 21.40 -9.12 14.05
N MET A 227 20.40 -9.16 14.92
CA MET A 227 19.07 -8.61 14.63
C MET A 227 19.13 -7.06 14.58
N PRO A 228 18.65 -6.41 13.51
CA PRO A 228 18.58 -4.96 13.44
C PRO A 228 17.45 -4.43 14.33
N GLN A 229 17.61 -3.22 14.85
CA GLN A 229 16.64 -2.51 15.69
C GLN A 229 16.00 -1.35 14.93
N ARG A 230 14.77 -1.01 15.32
CA ARG A 230 13.99 0.11 14.77
C ARG A 230 13.52 1.02 15.90
N ARG A 231 13.46 2.32 15.63
CA ARG A 231 12.68 3.29 16.44
C ARG A 231 11.83 4.12 15.50
N ASP A 232 10.53 3.97 15.68
CA ASP A 232 9.50 4.76 15.01
C ASP A 232 9.29 6.06 15.80
N GLY A 233 9.35 7.20 15.12
CA GLY A 233 8.89 8.49 15.66
C GLY A 233 7.40 8.69 15.40
N ASP A 234 6.97 9.94 15.24
CA ASP A 234 5.57 10.29 14.93
C ASP A 234 5.14 9.98 13.46
N LEU A 235 5.81 9.02 12.78
CA LEU A 235 5.48 8.58 11.42
C LEU A 235 5.00 7.12 11.43
N SER A 236 4.05 6.79 10.58
CA SER A 236 3.64 5.39 10.40
C SER A 236 4.68 4.59 9.60
N GLU A 237 4.59 3.27 9.70
CA GLU A 237 5.48 2.32 9.01
C GLU A 237 5.29 2.29 7.49
N ASP A 238 4.25 2.97 7.00
CA ASP A 238 3.74 2.94 5.62
C ASP A 238 4.47 3.88 4.66
N ILE A 239 5.56 4.54 5.09
CA ILE A 239 6.36 5.42 4.24
C ILE A 239 6.84 4.64 3.00
N PRO A 240 6.37 4.94 1.78
CA PRO A 240 6.85 4.24 0.59
C PRO A 240 8.26 4.74 0.22
N LEU A 241 9.14 3.83 -0.19
CA LEU A 241 10.53 4.15 -0.50
C LEU A 241 10.98 3.62 -1.86
N PHE A 242 10.55 2.41 -2.23
CA PHE A 242 10.89 1.77 -3.50
C PHE A 242 9.68 1.13 -4.17
N PHE A 243 9.69 0.99 -5.50
CA PHE A 243 8.78 0.10 -6.22
C PHE A 243 9.16 -1.37 -5.98
N ASN A 244 8.16 -2.23 -5.90
CA ASN A 244 8.35 -3.68 -5.75
C ASN A 244 8.54 -4.34 -7.11
N CYS A 245 9.79 -4.63 -7.50
CA CYS A 245 10.11 -5.32 -8.74
C CYS A 245 9.61 -6.78 -8.80
N ALA A 246 9.31 -7.44 -7.66
CA ALA A 246 8.63 -8.74 -7.62
C ALA A 246 7.12 -8.65 -7.92
N GLY A 247 6.53 -7.44 -7.90
CA GLY A 247 5.08 -7.21 -7.95
C GLY A 247 4.38 -7.54 -9.27
N ASN A 248 5.04 -8.24 -10.20
CA ASN A 248 4.49 -8.62 -11.51
C ASN A 248 4.23 -10.12 -11.69
N GLU A 249 4.81 -11.02 -10.89
CA GLU A 249 4.50 -12.45 -10.99
C GLU A 249 3.29 -12.83 -10.11
N LYS A 250 2.12 -12.95 -10.75
CA LYS A 250 0.81 -13.36 -10.17
C LYS A 250 0.14 -12.34 -9.23
N VAL A 251 -0.10 -11.13 -9.73
CA VAL A 251 -1.20 -10.29 -9.19
C VAL A 251 -2.56 -10.97 -9.42
N TRP A 252 -2.70 -11.68 -10.54
CA TRP A 252 -3.96 -12.29 -11.00
C TRP A 252 -3.99 -13.80 -10.74
N GLU A 253 -5.14 -14.31 -10.31
CA GLU A 253 -5.43 -15.75 -10.39
C GLU A 253 -5.44 -16.22 -11.85
N ALA A 254 -5.14 -17.50 -12.07
CA ALA A 254 -4.88 -18.06 -13.40
C ALA A 254 -6.10 -17.99 -14.33
N GLY A 255 -6.17 -16.92 -15.12
CA GLY A 255 -7.26 -16.62 -16.06
C GLY A 255 -7.51 -15.12 -16.25
N TYR A 256 -7.20 -14.29 -15.26
CA TYR A 256 -7.50 -12.85 -15.25
C TYR A 256 -6.28 -11.98 -15.60
N GLY A 257 -6.52 -10.72 -15.96
CA GLY A 257 -5.45 -9.75 -16.30
C GLY A 257 -4.88 -9.94 -17.71
N PRO A 258 -3.70 -9.35 -18.00
CA PRO A 258 -3.09 -9.39 -19.33
C PRO A 258 -2.46 -10.75 -19.65
N ILE A 259 -2.37 -11.11 -20.93
CA ILE A 259 -1.69 -12.34 -21.38
C ILE A 259 -0.23 -12.02 -21.70
N GLN A 260 0.71 -12.80 -21.14
CA GLN A 260 2.13 -12.65 -21.41
C GLN A 260 2.44 -12.84 -22.91
N GLY A 261 3.07 -11.85 -23.52
CA GLY A 261 3.42 -11.86 -24.95
C GLY A 261 2.31 -11.41 -25.90
N VAL A 262 1.22 -10.83 -25.39
CA VAL A 262 0.18 -10.16 -26.20
C VAL A 262 0.05 -8.71 -25.75
N GLU A 263 0.16 -7.77 -26.68
CA GLU A 263 0.02 -6.33 -26.43
C GLU A 263 -1.38 -5.83 -26.86
N GLU A 264 -1.81 -4.69 -26.31
CA GLU A 264 -3.06 -4.03 -26.71
C GLU A 264 -2.99 -3.59 -28.18
N GLY A 265 -4.09 -3.76 -28.93
CA GLY A 265 -4.14 -3.59 -30.38
C GLY A 265 -3.64 -4.81 -31.18
N THR A 266 -3.31 -5.94 -30.55
CA THR A 266 -2.97 -7.18 -31.28
C THR A 266 -4.20 -7.69 -32.04
N LEU A 267 -4.05 -7.90 -33.35
CA LEU A 267 -5.09 -8.42 -34.23
C LEU A 267 -5.07 -9.95 -34.35
N PHE A 268 -6.26 -10.54 -34.48
CA PHE A 268 -6.50 -11.98 -34.64
C PHE A 268 -7.50 -12.22 -35.76
N ALA A 269 -7.22 -13.14 -36.68
CA ALA A 269 -8.11 -13.41 -37.80
C ALA A 269 -9.36 -14.21 -37.39
N SER A 270 -9.34 -14.89 -36.24
CA SER A 270 -10.42 -15.80 -35.83
C SER A 270 -10.60 -15.99 -34.32
N ARG A 271 -11.80 -16.46 -33.91
CA ARG A 271 -12.08 -16.95 -32.55
C ARG A 271 -11.20 -18.15 -32.14
N ARG A 272 -10.62 -18.88 -33.10
CA ARG A 272 -9.65 -19.95 -32.84
C ARG A 272 -8.35 -19.39 -32.31
N GLU A 273 -7.79 -18.38 -32.97
CA GLU A 273 -6.54 -17.73 -32.54
C GLU A 273 -6.69 -17.05 -31.18
N LEU A 274 -7.83 -16.43 -30.89
CA LEU A 274 -8.14 -15.88 -29.55
C LEU A 274 -8.18 -16.94 -28.44
N HIS A 275 -8.63 -18.16 -28.74
CA HIS A 275 -8.59 -19.30 -27.83
C HIS A 275 -7.16 -19.82 -27.67
N ASP A 276 -6.42 -19.98 -28.77
CA ASP A 276 -5.07 -20.56 -28.78
C ASP A 276 -4.05 -19.59 -28.11
N ALA A 277 -4.24 -18.28 -28.28
CA ALA A 277 -3.57 -17.21 -27.54
C ALA A 277 -4.10 -17.02 -26.10
N LYS A 278 -5.11 -17.79 -25.68
CA LYS A 278 -5.73 -17.81 -24.33
C LYS A 278 -6.42 -16.50 -23.88
N ILE A 279 -6.58 -15.53 -24.78
CA ILE A 279 -7.22 -14.24 -24.50
C ILE A 279 -8.70 -14.45 -24.18
N HIS A 280 -9.41 -15.21 -25.03
CA HIS A 280 -10.82 -15.56 -24.86
C HIS A 280 -11.06 -17.00 -25.31
N ARG A 281 -11.31 -17.91 -24.35
CA ARG A 281 -11.37 -19.37 -24.64
C ARG A 281 -12.64 -19.84 -25.39
N PRO A 282 -13.85 -19.33 -25.13
CA PRO A 282 -15.04 -19.76 -25.86
C PRO A 282 -14.94 -19.45 -27.36
N LEU A 283 -15.20 -20.45 -28.20
CA LEU A 283 -15.22 -20.27 -29.67
C LEU A 283 -16.48 -19.54 -30.17
N GLN A 284 -17.54 -19.47 -29.36
CA GLN A 284 -18.83 -18.85 -29.72
C GLN A 284 -19.34 -17.86 -28.66
N ALA A 285 -19.45 -18.28 -27.39
CA ALA A 285 -20.03 -17.45 -26.32
C ALA A 285 -19.33 -16.09 -26.15
N GLY A 286 -20.11 -15.03 -25.92
CA GLY A 286 -19.60 -13.66 -25.78
C GLY A 286 -18.80 -13.44 -24.49
N ILE A 287 -19.15 -14.12 -23.41
CA ILE A 287 -18.53 -14.00 -22.08
C ILE A 287 -17.69 -15.25 -21.79
N CYS A 288 -16.54 -15.08 -21.12
CA CYS A 288 -15.72 -16.17 -20.58
C CYS A 288 -15.44 -15.93 -19.10
N GLY A 289 -15.80 -16.89 -18.25
CA GLY A 289 -15.63 -16.85 -16.80
C GLY A 289 -16.83 -17.49 -16.09
N THR A 290 -16.78 -17.61 -14.77
CA THR A 290 -17.92 -18.05 -13.94
C THR A 290 -17.86 -17.38 -12.56
N ALA A 291 -18.99 -17.25 -11.87
CA ALA A 291 -19.03 -16.62 -10.54
C ALA A 291 -18.20 -17.39 -9.49
N GLU A 292 -18.20 -18.73 -9.54
CA GLU A 292 -17.45 -19.60 -8.62
C GLU A 292 -15.93 -19.46 -8.79
N ARG A 293 -15.47 -19.03 -9.97
CA ARG A 293 -14.06 -18.78 -10.28
C ARG A 293 -13.62 -17.34 -10.03
N GLY A 294 -14.49 -16.49 -9.50
CA GLY A 294 -14.20 -15.09 -9.18
C GLY A 294 -14.67 -14.07 -10.24
N GLY A 295 -15.33 -14.48 -11.32
CA GLY A 295 -15.97 -13.56 -12.27
C GLY A 295 -15.65 -13.84 -13.75
N ALA A 296 -15.83 -12.80 -14.57
CA ALA A 296 -15.51 -12.78 -15.98
C ALA A 296 -14.02 -12.50 -16.23
N GLU A 297 -13.38 -13.34 -17.04
CA GLU A 297 -11.99 -13.22 -17.47
C GLU A 297 -11.85 -12.40 -18.76
N SER A 298 -12.84 -12.51 -19.66
CA SER A 298 -12.82 -11.89 -20.99
C SER A 298 -14.24 -11.79 -21.59
N ILE A 299 -14.45 -10.76 -22.43
CA ILE A 299 -15.64 -10.63 -23.28
C ILE A 299 -15.26 -10.31 -24.73
N VAL A 300 -16.14 -10.67 -25.66
CA VAL A 300 -16.06 -10.30 -27.07
C VAL A 300 -17.22 -9.37 -27.44
N VAL A 301 -16.89 -8.17 -27.89
CA VAL A 301 -17.82 -7.13 -28.35
C VAL A 301 -17.80 -7.13 -29.87
N SER A 302 -18.84 -7.70 -30.50
CA SER A 302 -18.88 -7.90 -31.96
C SER A 302 -20.29 -7.71 -32.53
N GLY A 303 -20.98 -6.66 -32.09
CA GLY A 303 -22.37 -6.36 -32.52
C GLY A 303 -23.35 -7.44 -32.12
N GLY A 304 -23.13 -8.05 -30.94
CA GLY A 304 -23.89 -9.19 -30.47
C GLY A 304 -25.36 -8.82 -30.29
N TYR A 305 -25.64 -7.70 -29.63
CA TYR A 305 -26.98 -7.23 -29.33
C TYR A 305 -27.20 -5.84 -29.95
N ARG A 306 -28.47 -5.55 -30.28
CA ARG A 306 -28.89 -4.24 -30.81
C ARG A 306 -28.87 -3.14 -29.73
N ASP A 307 -28.79 -3.55 -28.47
CA ASP A 307 -28.73 -2.73 -27.27
C ASP A 307 -27.28 -2.37 -26.85
N ASP A 308 -26.27 -3.05 -27.40
CA ASP A 308 -24.85 -2.79 -27.14
C ASP A 308 -24.45 -1.38 -27.62
N ARG A 309 -23.67 -0.64 -26.83
CA ARG A 309 -23.12 0.67 -27.21
C ARG A 309 -21.66 0.76 -26.81
N ASP A 310 -20.81 1.15 -27.76
CA ASP A 310 -19.38 1.34 -27.54
C ASP A 310 -19.03 2.82 -27.66
N TYR A 311 -18.15 3.31 -26.76
CA TYR A 311 -17.61 4.66 -26.75
C TYR A 311 -16.08 4.65 -26.59
N GLY A 312 -15.43 3.54 -26.97
CA GLY A 312 -13.99 3.34 -26.88
C GLY A 312 -13.54 3.02 -25.45
N THR A 313 -13.54 4.03 -24.57
CA THR A 313 -13.14 3.89 -23.16
C THR A 313 -14.29 3.46 -22.23
N THR A 314 -15.52 3.40 -22.74
CA THR A 314 -16.71 2.94 -22.00
C THR A 314 -17.56 2.08 -22.92
N ILE A 315 -18.06 0.95 -22.41
CA ILE A 315 -18.92 0.02 -23.15
C ILE A 315 -20.17 -0.29 -22.32
N PHE A 316 -21.35 -0.14 -22.92
CA PHE A 316 -22.58 -0.74 -22.39
C PHE A 316 -22.81 -2.06 -23.11
N TYR A 317 -22.58 -3.15 -22.38
CA TYR A 317 -22.57 -4.52 -22.88
C TYR A 317 -23.81 -5.28 -22.40
N THR A 318 -24.47 -5.98 -23.30
CA THR A 318 -25.71 -6.72 -23.00
C THR A 318 -25.41 -8.12 -22.46
N GLY A 319 -26.15 -8.53 -21.43
CA GLY A 319 -26.02 -9.83 -20.78
C GLY A 319 -26.32 -11.02 -21.69
N HIS A 320 -25.97 -12.21 -21.22
CA HIS A 320 -26.26 -13.48 -21.89
C HIS A 320 -27.66 -14.03 -21.52
N GLY A 321 -28.18 -14.92 -22.36
CA GLY A 321 -29.45 -15.63 -22.17
C GLY A 321 -30.62 -15.11 -23.01
N GLY A 322 -31.65 -15.94 -23.16
CA GLY A 322 -32.97 -15.57 -23.71
C GLY A 322 -33.05 -15.26 -25.20
N ARG A 323 -32.08 -15.67 -26.03
CA ARG A 323 -32.08 -15.49 -27.50
C ARG A 323 -32.44 -16.75 -28.27
N ASP A 324 -33.08 -16.57 -29.42
CA ASP A 324 -33.20 -17.62 -30.44
C ASP A 324 -31.84 -17.82 -31.15
N PRO A 325 -31.26 -19.04 -31.15
CA PRO A 325 -29.97 -19.31 -31.79
C PRO A 325 -30.00 -19.24 -33.33
N ASN A 326 -31.18 -19.20 -33.96
CA ASN A 326 -31.35 -19.16 -35.42
C ASN A 326 -31.48 -17.72 -35.94
N THR A 327 -32.28 -16.89 -35.27
CA THR A 327 -32.54 -15.49 -35.68
C THR A 327 -31.70 -14.46 -34.92
N GLY A 328 -31.15 -14.83 -33.76
CA GLY A 328 -30.43 -13.92 -32.88
C GLY A 328 -31.33 -12.92 -32.13
N VAL A 329 -32.66 -12.98 -32.26
CA VAL A 329 -33.60 -12.07 -31.58
C VAL A 329 -33.74 -12.46 -30.11
N GLN A 330 -33.91 -11.47 -29.22
CA GLN A 330 -34.26 -11.72 -27.81
C GLN A 330 -35.73 -12.18 -27.72
N ILE A 331 -35.97 -13.39 -27.19
CA ILE A 331 -37.29 -14.03 -27.12
C ILE A 331 -37.78 -14.30 -25.69
N SER A 332 -36.93 -14.16 -24.68
CA SER A 332 -37.31 -14.20 -23.26
C SER A 332 -36.47 -13.25 -22.43
N ASP A 333 -36.92 -12.98 -21.21
CA ASP A 333 -36.15 -12.22 -20.23
C ASP A 333 -34.82 -12.93 -19.90
N GLN A 334 -33.80 -12.13 -19.56
CA GLN A 334 -32.50 -12.60 -19.08
C GLN A 334 -32.50 -12.82 -17.56
N SER A 335 -31.70 -13.77 -17.08
CA SER A 335 -31.57 -14.08 -15.65
C SER A 335 -30.24 -13.58 -15.06
N LEU A 336 -30.29 -13.13 -13.80
CA LEU A 336 -29.12 -12.89 -12.95
C LEU A 336 -28.29 -14.18 -12.74
N GLU A 337 -28.96 -15.34 -12.80
CA GLU A 337 -28.38 -16.67 -12.55
C GLU A 337 -27.71 -17.30 -13.78
N ASP A 338 -27.78 -16.65 -14.95
CA ASP A 338 -27.02 -17.09 -16.12
C ASP A 338 -25.52 -17.01 -15.83
N SER A 339 -24.77 -18.06 -16.18
CA SER A 339 -23.35 -18.19 -15.85
C SER A 339 -22.49 -17.00 -16.31
N GLY A 340 -22.82 -16.38 -17.45
CA GLY A 340 -22.12 -15.19 -17.94
C GLY A 340 -22.52 -13.91 -17.19
N ASN A 341 -23.81 -13.75 -16.87
CA ASN A 341 -24.31 -12.60 -16.12
C ASN A 341 -23.80 -12.62 -14.67
N ALA A 342 -23.91 -13.77 -14.01
CA ALA A 342 -23.36 -14.01 -12.68
C ALA A 342 -21.83 -13.78 -12.66
N ALA A 343 -21.11 -14.14 -13.72
CA ALA A 343 -19.68 -13.85 -13.84
C ALA A 343 -19.38 -12.34 -13.94
N LEU A 344 -20.15 -11.57 -14.71
CA LEU A 344 -19.98 -10.10 -14.81
C LEU A 344 -20.35 -9.38 -13.51
N ILE A 345 -21.44 -9.78 -12.85
CA ILE A 345 -21.83 -9.26 -11.52
C ILE A 345 -20.73 -9.59 -10.50
N ARG A 346 -20.23 -10.83 -10.50
CA ARG A 346 -19.13 -11.23 -9.62
C ARG A 346 -17.84 -10.45 -9.90
N SER A 347 -17.55 -10.10 -11.16
CA SER A 347 -16.47 -9.18 -11.52
C SER A 347 -16.64 -7.76 -10.99
N MET A 348 -17.82 -7.35 -10.48
CA MET A 348 -17.96 -6.11 -9.71
C MET A 348 -17.61 -6.31 -8.23
N GLU A 349 -17.98 -7.46 -7.65
CA GLU A 349 -17.63 -7.79 -6.26
C GLU A 349 -16.14 -8.11 -6.08
N THR A 350 -15.49 -8.67 -7.10
CA THR A 350 -14.06 -9.02 -7.10
C THR A 350 -13.19 -8.03 -7.85
N GLY A 351 -13.77 -7.14 -8.66
CA GLY A 351 -13.11 -6.21 -9.59
C GLY A 351 -12.05 -6.84 -10.49
N TYR A 352 -12.20 -8.13 -10.80
CA TYR A 352 -11.25 -8.81 -11.68
C TYR A 352 -11.36 -8.22 -13.10
N PRO A 353 -10.23 -7.80 -13.70
CA PRO A 353 -10.24 -7.11 -14.98
C PRO A 353 -10.65 -8.09 -16.08
N VAL A 354 -11.62 -7.63 -16.87
CA VAL A 354 -12.14 -8.33 -18.03
C VAL A 354 -11.31 -7.91 -19.23
N ARG A 355 -10.66 -8.85 -19.93
CA ARG A 355 -10.05 -8.55 -21.24
C ARG A 355 -11.16 -8.28 -22.26
N VAL A 356 -11.12 -7.14 -22.92
CA VAL A 356 -12.06 -6.82 -24.01
C VAL A 356 -11.43 -7.18 -25.35
N VAL A 357 -12.23 -7.81 -26.20
CA VAL A 357 -11.88 -8.13 -27.58
C VAL A 357 -12.94 -7.55 -28.49
N ARG A 358 -12.59 -6.59 -29.35
CA ARG A 358 -13.50 -6.06 -30.37
C ARG A 358 -13.46 -6.95 -31.61
N GLY A 359 -14.62 -7.24 -32.20
CA GLY A 359 -14.74 -8.03 -33.43
C GLY A 359 -15.39 -7.22 -34.55
N ALA A 360 -15.05 -7.51 -35.81
CA ALA A 360 -15.45 -6.73 -36.98
C ALA A 360 -16.96 -6.59 -37.28
N GLY A 361 -17.84 -7.20 -36.47
CA GLY A 361 -19.28 -6.95 -36.47
C GLY A 361 -19.74 -5.89 -35.46
N GLY A 362 -18.84 -5.34 -34.65
CA GLY A 362 -19.11 -4.32 -33.62
C GLY A 362 -19.19 -2.90 -34.18
N ASP A 363 -19.02 -1.92 -33.29
CA ASP A 363 -19.08 -0.50 -33.65
C ASP A 363 -17.93 -0.11 -34.61
N PRO A 364 -18.20 0.48 -35.79
CA PRO A 364 -17.16 0.81 -36.78
C PRO A 364 -16.11 1.83 -36.34
N ASP A 365 -16.40 2.67 -35.34
CA ASP A 365 -15.43 3.69 -34.87
C ASP A 365 -14.34 3.08 -33.96
N TYR A 366 -14.55 1.86 -33.45
CA TYR A 366 -13.65 1.18 -32.51
C TYR A 366 -13.26 -0.25 -32.91
N SER A 367 -14.07 -0.94 -33.73
CA SER A 367 -13.84 -2.34 -34.11
C SER A 367 -12.88 -2.45 -35.30
N PRO A 368 -12.06 -3.52 -35.38
CA PRO A 368 -11.21 -3.75 -36.54
C PRO A 368 -12.05 -4.04 -37.78
N PRO A 369 -11.61 -3.63 -39.00
CA PRO A 369 -12.39 -3.84 -40.23
C PRO A 369 -12.52 -5.31 -40.63
N THR A 370 -11.68 -6.19 -40.09
CA THR A 370 -11.71 -7.65 -40.30
C THR A 370 -11.18 -8.38 -39.07
N GLY A 371 -11.77 -9.53 -38.73
CA GLY A 371 -11.29 -10.36 -37.62
C GLY A 371 -11.64 -9.77 -36.25
N TYR A 372 -10.66 -9.77 -35.34
CA TYR A 372 -10.76 -9.33 -33.96
C TYR A 372 -9.50 -8.57 -33.52
N SER A 373 -9.64 -7.72 -32.51
CA SER A 373 -8.59 -6.96 -31.85
C SER A 373 -8.68 -7.18 -30.35
N TYR A 374 -7.55 -7.28 -29.66
CA TYR A 374 -7.49 -7.29 -28.20
C TYR A 374 -7.24 -5.86 -27.68
N ASP A 375 -8.24 -5.31 -27.00
CA ASP A 375 -8.35 -3.88 -26.69
C ASP A 375 -8.12 -3.62 -25.19
N GLY A 376 -7.24 -4.42 -24.58
CA GLY A 376 -6.80 -4.22 -23.22
C GLY A 376 -7.77 -4.72 -22.15
N LEU A 377 -7.71 -4.06 -21.00
CA LEU A 377 -8.45 -4.44 -19.79
C LEU A 377 -9.54 -3.42 -19.48
N PHE A 378 -10.68 -3.92 -19.00
CA PHE A 378 -11.82 -3.14 -18.54
C PHE A 378 -12.27 -3.63 -17.15
N THR A 379 -12.86 -2.74 -16.35
CA THR A 379 -13.60 -3.10 -15.13
C THR A 379 -15.10 -3.07 -15.40
N VAL A 380 -15.86 -3.97 -14.79
CA VAL A 380 -17.32 -3.84 -14.70
C VAL A 380 -17.62 -2.87 -13.55
N THR A 381 -18.36 -1.80 -13.83
CA THR A 381 -18.56 -0.67 -12.90
C THR A 381 -19.99 -0.51 -12.40
N ASP A 382 -20.96 -0.95 -13.20
CA ASP A 382 -22.39 -0.86 -12.88
C ASP A 382 -23.18 -1.93 -13.67
N TYR A 383 -24.38 -2.28 -13.19
CA TYR A 383 -25.33 -3.12 -13.93
C TYR A 383 -26.78 -2.80 -13.58
N TRP A 384 -27.68 -2.93 -14.55
CA TRP A 384 -29.12 -2.77 -14.33
C TRP A 384 -29.92 -3.68 -15.27
N THR A 385 -31.21 -3.81 -14.99
CA THR A 385 -32.19 -4.42 -15.91
C THR A 385 -32.95 -3.33 -16.66
N GLN A 386 -33.20 -3.56 -17.95
CA GLN A 386 -34.02 -2.68 -18.78
C GLN A 386 -34.77 -3.49 -19.84
N GLN A 387 -35.78 -2.88 -20.46
CA GLN A 387 -36.43 -3.49 -21.62
C GLN A 387 -35.52 -3.34 -22.85
N GLY A 388 -35.15 -4.44 -23.49
CA GLY A 388 -34.34 -4.43 -24.71
C GLY A 388 -35.16 -4.06 -25.94
N VAL A 389 -34.50 -3.62 -27.02
CA VAL A 389 -35.17 -3.15 -28.26
C VAL A 389 -35.95 -4.23 -29.03
N ASP A 390 -35.78 -5.50 -28.65
CA ASP A 390 -36.54 -6.65 -29.17
C ASP A 390 -37.79 -6.98 -28.33
N GLY A 391 -37.93 -6.42 -27.11
CA GLY A 391 -39.13 -6.50 -26.27
C GLY A 391 -38.95 -7.10 -24.86
N PRO A 392 -38.19 -8.19 -24.64
CA PRO A 392 -37.96 -8.75 -23.31
C PRO A 392 -37.00 -7.93 -22.43
N MET A 393 -36.93 -8.26 -21.14
CA MET A 393 -35.99 -7.68 -20.20
C MET A 393 -34.57 -8.22 -20.42
N ILE A 394 -33.60 -7.32 -20.54
CA ILE A 394 -32.16 -7.63 -20.64
C ILE A 394 -31.42 -7.10 -19.42
N LEU A 395 -30.27 -7.70 -19.12
CA LEU A 395 -29.26 -7.06 -18.28
C LEU A 395 -28.34 -6.21 -19.16
N GLN A 396 -28.01 -5.01 -18.69
CA GLN A 396 -26.98 -4.17 -19.30
C GLN A 396 -25.90 -3.86 -18.26
N PHE A 397 -24.64 -4.06 -18.66
CA PHE A 397 -23.45 -3.90 -17.86
C PHE A 397 -22.65 -2.70 -18.38
N LYS A 398 -22.20 -1.83 -17.48
CA LYS A 398 -21.27 -0.75 -17.82
C LYS A 398 -19.84 -1.19 -17.55
N LEU A 399 -19.01 -1.21 -18.58
CA LEU A 399 -17.57 -1.41 -18.48
C LEU A 399 -16.80 -0.12 -18.77
N GLU A 400 -15.71 0.12 -18.04
CA GLU A 400 -14.80 1.26 -18.25
C GLU A 400 -13.36 0.77 -18.47
N GLN A 401 -12.62 1.40 -19.39
CA GLN A 401 -11.27 0.99 -19.77
C GLN A 401 -10.24 1.35 -18.70
N VAL A 402 -9.23 0.49 -18.57
CA VAL A 402 -8.18 0.59 -17.56
C VAL A 402 -7.00 1.36 -18.14
N GLU A 403 -7.02 2.69 -18.03
CA GLU A 403 -5.95 3.59 -18.51
C GLU A 403 -4.55 3.25 -17.97
N ASN A 404 -4.46 2.53 -16.85
CA ASN A 404 -3.21 2.19 -16.19
C ASN A 404 -3.30 0.85 -15.44
N ILE A 405 -2.56 -0.16 -15.90
CA ILE A 405 -2.49 -1.47 -15.22
C ILE A 405 -1.95 -1.32 -13.79
N SER A 406 -1.08 -0.33 -13.49
CA SER A 406 -0.64 -0.09 -12.11
C SER A 406 -1.78 0.37 -11.20
N ASP A 407 -2.82 1.04 -11.72
CA ASP A 407 -3.97 1.46 -10.92
C ASP A 407 -4.97 0.32 -10.70
N LEU A 408 -4.96 -0.73 -11.55
CA LEU A 408 -5.74 -1.95 -11.30
C LEU A 408 -4.96 -3.01 -10.52
N VAL A 409 -3.64 -3.10 -10.70
CA VAL A 409 -2.76 -3.82 -9.78
C VAL A 409 -2.84 -3.18 -8.39
N ALA A 410 -2.94 -1.84 -8.30
CA ALA A 410 -3.38 -1.17 -7.09
C ALA A 410 -4.78 -1.67 -6.71
N TRP A 411 -5.84 -1.43 -7.51
CA TRP A 411 -7.23 -1.84 -7.24
C TRP A 411 -7.40 -3.29 -6.71
N ARG A 412 -6.63 -4.26 -7.22
CA ARG A 412 -6.68 -5.67 -6.80
C ARG A 412 -5.74 -5.98 -5.63
N ALA A 413 -4.59 -5.34 -5.51
CA ALA A 413 -3.88 -5.22 -4.22
C ALA A 413 -4.67 -4.36 -3.20
N VAL A 414 -5.79 -3.76 -3.62
CA VAL A 414 -6.79 -2.97 -2.87
C VAL A 414 -8.11 -3.73 -2.67
N SER A 415 -8.16 -5.00 -3.08
CA SER A 415 -9.30 -5.90 -2.83
C SER A 415 -8.89 -7.30 -2.34
N HIS A 416 -7.63 -7.68 -2.52
CA HIS A 416 -6.93 -8.73 -1.75
C HIS A 416 -5.89 -8.15 -0.78
N GLY A 417 -5.85 -6.81 -0.64
CA GLY A 417 -5.11 -5.95 0.31
C GLY A 417 -5.77 -4.54 0.31
N VAL A 418 -5.12 -3.46 0.84
CA VAL A 418 -5.17 -1.96 0.55
C VAL A 418 -6.56 -1.35 0.16
N ASP A 419 -7.04 -0.09 0.03
CA ASP A 419 -6.74 1.35 -0.13
C ASP A 419 -6.60 1.98 -1.55
N ARG A 420 -7.74 2.33 -2.20
CA ARG A 420 -8.08 3.67 -2.80
C ARG A 420 -9.07 3.63 -3.98
N GLY A 421 -9.81 4.73 -4.18
CA GLY A 421 -10.61 5.05 -5.38
C GLY A 421 -10.16 6.38 -6.02
N GLY A 422 -10.78 6.83 -7.13
CA GLY A 422 -10.16 7.91 -7.92
C GLY A 422 -10.99 8.73 -8.94
N ARG A 423 -12.05 9.44 -8.52
CA ARG A 423 -12.34 10.77 -9.11
C ARG A 423 -12.93 11.72 -8.06
N ARG A 424 -12.40 12.94 -7.99
CA ARG A 424 -12.49 13.84 -6.82
C ARG A 424 -13.87 14.49 -6.68
N PRO A 425 -14.46 14.46 -5.48
CA PRO A 425 -14.42 15.65 -4.61
C PRO A 425 -13.94 15.37 -3.17
N ASP A 426 -13.29 16.38 -2.58
CA ASP A 426 -12.66 16.51 -1.26
C ASP A 426 -11.93 15.30 -0.63
N ASN A 427 -10.69 15.55 -0.22
CA ASN A 427 -9.63 14.54 -0.06
C ASN A 427 -9.64 13.79 1.29
N ARG A 428 -10.80 13.71 1.97
CA ARG A 428 -10.94 13.14 3.33
C ARG A 428 -11.74 11.83 3.42
N ARG A 429 -12.63 11.55 2.46
CA ARG A 429 -13.52 10.35 2.53
C ARG A 429 -12.91 9.06 1.97
N TYR A 430 -11.74 9.09 1.32
CA TYR A 430 -11.29 7.96 0.49
C TYR A 430 -10.34 6.94 1.16
N ALA A 431 -9.56 7.33 2.18
CA ALA A 431 -8.84 6.36 3.03
C ALA A 431 -9.78 5.63 4.01
N ALA A 432 -11.05 6.03 4.04
CA ALA A 432 -12.06 5.58 4.98
C ALA A 432 -12.67 4.21 4.64
N SER A 433 -12.32 3.63 3.49
CA SER A 433 -13.04 2.49 2.90
C SER A 433 -12.42 1.12 3.20
N ILE A 434 -11.10 0.96 3.32
CA ILE A 434 -10.49 -0.36 3.61
C ILE A 434 -10.90 -0.90 4.96
N GLU A 435 -10.61 -0.11 6.00
CA GLU A 435 -10.86 -0.51 7.36
C GLU A 435 -12.38 -0.64 7.56
N ALA A 436 -13.19 0.15 6.87
CA ALA A 436 -14.62 -0.07 6.79
C ALA A 436 -15.00 -1.44 6.18
N VAL A 437 -14.40 -1.88 5.07
CA VAL A 437 -14.66 -3.21 4.48
C VAL A 437 -14.19 -4.33 5.42
N ARG A 438 -12.99 -4.22 6.00
CA ARG A 438 -12.45 -5.16 6.99
C ARG A 438 -13.35 -5.26 8.24
N ILE A 439 -13.85 -4.13 8.72
CA ILE A 439 -14.77 -4.05 9.85
C ILE A 439 -16.11 -4.72 9.49
N LYS A 440 -16.69 -4.48 8.30
CA LYS A 440 -17.88 -5.23 7.85
C LYS A 440 -17.64 -6.73 7.82
N GLN A 441 -16.53 -7.19 7.25
CA GLN A 441 -16.18 -8.62 7.17
C GLN A 441 -15.97 -9.24 8.57
N LEU A 442 -15.30 -8.54 9.50
CA LEU A 442 -15.08 -8.98 10.87
C LEU A 442 -16.39 -9.22 11.65
N TYR A 443 -17.40 -8.39 11.38
CA TYR A 443 -18.75 -8.58 11.92
C TYR A 443 -19.66 -9.46 11.04
N ASP A 444 -19.16 -10.04 9.96
CA ASP A 444 -19.94 -10.79 8.94
C ASP A 444 -21.18 -10.03 8.42
N TYR A 445 -21.00 -8.70 8.26
CA TYR A 445 -22.01 -7.70 7.92
C TYR A 445 -23.14 -7.53 8.96
N ALA A 446 -22.96 -8.04 10.19
CA ALA A 446 -23.87 -7.78 11.30
C ALA A 446 -23.65 -6.38 11.90
N CYS A 447 -24.73 -5.78 12.40
CA CYS A 447 -24.69 -4.52 13.16
C CYS A 447 -24.18 -4.73 14.59
N GLN A 448 -23.14 -4.01 15.03
CA GLN A 448 -22.59 -4.10 16.39
C GLN A 448 -23.56 -3.74 17.54
N ILE A 449 -24.77 -3.25 17.23
CA ILE A 449 -25.78 -2.79 18.21
C ILE A 449 -27.03 -3.70 18.22
N CYS A 450 -27.24 -4.52 17.18
CA CYS A 450 -28.45 -5.36 17.07
C CYS A 450 -28.27 -6.66 16.28
N ASP A 451 -27.01 -7.05 16.01
CA ASP A 451 -26.53 -8.23 15.27
C ASP A 451 -27.22 -8.55 13.93
N THR A 452 -27.99 -7.61 13.40
CA THR A 452 -28.79 -7.79 12.18
C THR A 452 -27.90 -7.70 10.95
N VAL A 453 -27.93 -8.74 10.11
CA VAL A 453 -27.34 -8.78 8.77
C VAL A 453 -28.43 -8.43 7.75
N LEU A 454 -28.17 -7.48 6.86
CA LEU A 454 -29.06 -7.14 5.75
C LEU A 454 -28.53 -7.72 4.43
N GLN A 455 -29.42 -7.96 3.46
CA GLN A 455 -29.08 -8.54 2.15
C GLN A 455 -29.79 -7.78 1.01
N SER A 456 -29.16 -7.74 -0.16
CA SER A 456 -29.76 -7.25 -1.41
C SER A 456 -30.55 -8.35 -2.12
N VAL A 457 -31.30 -7.96 -3.17
CA VAL A 457 -31.62 -8.90 -4.26
C VAL A 457 -30.30 -9.46 -4.81
N GLY A 458 -30.22 -10.77 -5.03
CA GLY A 458 -28.96 -11.47 -5.33
C GLY A 458 -28.18 -11.98 -4.11
N GLY A 459 -28.54 -11.60 -2.88
CA GLY A 459 -28.00 -12.16 -1.64
C GLY A 459 -26.72 -11.52 -1.09
N SER A 460 -26.13 -10.54 -1.78
CA SER A 460 -24.97 -9.78 -1.31
C SER A 460 -25.32 -9.01 -0.02
N ARG A 461 -24.40 -8.99 0.95
CA ARG A 461 -24.69 -8.49 2.31
C ARG A 461 -24.43 -6.99 2.46
N ILE A 462 -25.25 -6.32 3.27
CA ILE A 462 -25.27 -4.85 3.41
C ILE A 462 -25.01 -4.45 4.86
N ALA A 463 -23.98 -3.62 5.05
CA ALA A 463 -23.69 -2.92 6.30
C ALA A 463 -23.04 -1.56 6.02
N THR A 464 -23.22 -0.63 6.95
CA THR A 464 -22.61 0.71 6.95
C THR A 464 -21.45 0.74 7.93
N VAL A 465 -20.42 1.54 7.66
CA VAL A 465 -19.44 1.91 8.69
C VAL A 465 -19.54 3.39 8.98
N VAL A 466 -19.57 3.72 10.26
CA VAL A 466 -19.54 5.09 10.78
C VAL A 466 -18.22 5.34 11.51
N TYR A 467 -17.84 6.61 11.54
CA TYR A 467 -16.71 7.10 12.32
C TYR A 467 -17.20 7.59 13.68
N ILE A 468 -16.45 7.28 14.73
CA ILE A 468 -16.81 7.65 16.10
C ILE A 468 -16.53 9.14 16.31
N GLN A 469 -15.34 9.61 15.91
CA GLN A 469 -15.02 11.01 15.65
C GLN A 469 -14.91 11.22 14.13
N ASP A 470 -15.76 12.08 13.56
CA ASP A 470 -15.84 12.28 12.11
C ASP A 470 -14.52 12.80 11.49
N LEU A 471 -14.23 12.37 10.25
CA LEU A 471 -13.02 12.71 9.49
C LEU A 471 -13.02 14.17 9.00
N GLU A 472 -14.18 14.79 8.83
CA GLU A 472 -14.30 16.13 8.25
C GLU A 472 -13.97 17.25 9.24
N ARG A 473 -13.82 18.49 8.72
CA ARG A 473 -13.70 19.67 9.58
C ARG A 473 -15.08 20.00 10.15
N PRO A 474 -15.22 20.34 11.44
CA PRO A 474 -14.16 20.69 12.40
C PRO A 474 -13.57 19.51 13.20
N HIS A 475 -14.10 18.30 13.07
CA HIS A 475 -13.79 17.16 13.97
C HIS A 475 -12.40 16.55 13.73
N ASN A 476 -11.93 16.46 12.49
CA ASN A 476 -10.59 15.99 12.09
C ASN A 476 -10.18 14.63 12.68
N GLY A 477 -11.12 13.69 12.85
CA GLY A 477 -10.86 12.35 13.32
C GLY A 477 -9.95 11.54 12.38
N PRO A 478 -9.19 10.56 12.90
CA PRO A 478 -8.29 9.74 12.10
C PRO A 478 -9.03 8.57 11.41
N SER A 479 -8.58 8.25 10.19
CA SER A 479 -9.11 7.15 9.38
C SER A 479 -8.52 5.79 9.77
N VAL A 480 -8.78 5.35 11.01
CA VAL A 480 -8.23 4.12 11.60
C VAL A 480 -9.35 3.25 12.20
N SER A 481 -9.24 1.92 12.17
CA SER A 481 -10.28 1.00 12.67
C SER A 481 -10.69 1.26 14.12
N ARG A 482 -9.77 1.75 14.95
CA ARG A 482 -10.08 2.16 16.34
C ARG A 482 -11.12 3.28 16.47
N ASN A 483 -11.40 3.99 15.38
CA ASN A 483 -12.37 5.07 15.24
C ASN A 483 -13.61 4.64 14.42
N MET A 484 -13.90 3.34 14.26
CA MET A 484 -14.94 2.83 13.35
C MET A 484 -15.94 1.89 14.03
N LEU A 485 -17.16 1.81 13.48
CA LEU A 485 -18.20 0.86 13.89
C LEU A 485 -18.93 0.27 12.68
N CYS A 486 -19.17 -1.04 12.65
CA CYS A 486 -20.07 -1.72 11.70
C CYS A 486 -21.52 -1.64 12.20
N LEU A 487 -22.40 -0.94 11.48
CA LEU A 487 -23.80 -0.73 11.85
C LEU A 487 -24.75 -0.97 10.68
N CYS A 488 -25.99 -1.36 10.95
CA CYS A 488 -27.06 -1.27 9.96
C CYS A 488 -27.43 0.21 9.70
N PRO A 489 -28.09 0.55 8.57
CA PRO A 489 -28.40 1.94 8.23
C PRO A 489 -29.12 2.73 9.33
N ASN A 490 -30.09 2.11 10.01
CA ASN A 490 -30.85 2.76 11.08
C ASN A 490 -29.94 3.19 12.25
N HIS A 491 -29.09 2.27 12.74
CA HIS A 491 -28.16 2.57 13.84
C HIS A 491 -27.03 3.50 13.41
N ALA A 492 -26.60 3.44 12.15
CA ALA A 492 -25.63 4.38 11.59
C ALA A 492 -26.14 5.83 11.69
N GLU A 493 -27.37 6.09 11.27
CA GLU A 493 -27.93 7.45 11.32
C GLU A 493 -28.25 7.89 12.76
N LEU A 494 -28.83 7.02 13.60
CA LEU A 494 -29.04 7.34 15.03
C LEU A 494 -27.72 7.72 15.74
N PHE A 495 -26.61 7.09 15.37
CA PHE A 495 -25.28 7.38 15.91
C PHE A 495 -24.71 8.69 15.35
N ARG A 496 -24.87 8.98 14.05
CA ARG A 496 -24.44 10.27 13.45
C ARG A 496 -25.12 11.49 14.09
N TYR A 497 -26.42 11.40 14.36
CA TYR A 497 -27.17 12.48 14.99
C TYR A 497 -27.02 12.53 16.52
N GLY A 498 -26.29 11.58 17.13
CA GLY A 498 -26.07 11.53 18.58
C GLY A 498 -27.29 11.07 19.39
N ALA A 499 -28.35 10.58 18.74
CA ALA A 499 -29.50 10.00 19.41
C ALA A 499 -29.11 8.74 20.21
N ILE A 500 -28.08 8.02 19.74
CA ILE A 500 -27.37 7.00 20.51
C ILE A 500 -25.88 7.36 20.66
N THR A 501 -25.29 7.07 21.83
CA THR A 501 -23.86 7.29 22.13
C THR A 501 -23.27 6.10 22.90
N ILE A 502 -21.94 5.96 22.94
CA ILE A 502 -21.26 4.78 23.53
C ILE A 502 -20.47 5.19 24.79
N SER A 503 -20.68 4.50 25.90
CA SER A 503 -20.01 4.70 27.19
C SER A 503 -18.56 4.17 27.22
N GLU A 504 -17.84 4.41 28.32
CA GLU A 504 -16.46 3.91 28.53
C GLU A 504 -16.43 2.38 28.72
N ASN A 505 -17.52 1.80 29.19
CA ASN A 505 -17.72 0.34 29.31
C ASN A 505 -18.49 -0.22 28.10
N PHE A 506 -18.37 0.42 26.92
CA PHE A 506 -19.00 0.03 25.65
C PHE A 506 -20.54 -0.12 25.62
N ASN A 507 -21.27 0.13 26.71
CA ASN A 507 -22.73 0.24 26.69
C ASN A 507 -23.20 1.35 25.75
N VAL A 508 -24.21 1.05 24.94
CA VAL A 508 -24.90 1.98 24.02
C VAL A 508 -26.07 2.63 24.75
N ILE A 509 -26.11 3.96 24.76
CA ILE A 509 -27.09 4.78 25.49
C ILE A 509 -27.94 5.58 24.50
N ASP A 510 -29.26 5.47 24.63
CA ASP A 510 -30.27 6.33 24.01
C ASP A 510 -30.34 7.68 24.76
N GLN A 511 -29.98 8.80 24.11
CA GLN A 511 -30.07 10.14 24.72
C GLN A 511 -31.45 10.80 24.61
N VAL A 512 -32.39 10.23 23.85
CA VAL A 512 -33.78 10.69 23.82
C VAL A 512 -34.48 10.23 25.10
N ASN A 513 -34.34 8.95 25.42
CA ASN A 513 -35.02 8.24 26.51
C ASN A 513 -34.17 8.07 27.79
N ASP A 514 -32.85 8.34 27.74
CA ASP A 514 -31.88 8.19 28.84
C ASP A 514 -31.78 6.74 29.38
N VAL A 515 -31.64 5.77 28.47
CA VAL A 515 -31.56 4.34 28.79
C VAL A 515 -30.42 3.64 28.06
N VAL A 516 -29.84 2.60 28.69
CA VAL A 516 -28.92 1.68 28.02
C VAL A 516 -29.73 0.72 27.14
N ILE A 517 -29.39 0.66 25.85
CA ILE A 517 -30.01 -0.24 24.87
C ILE A 517 -29.38 -1.64 24.94
N CYS A 518 -28.05 -1.69 24.90
CA CYS A 518 -27.25 -2.92 24.86
C CYS A 518 -25.78 -2.64 25.24
N GLU A 519 -25.01 -3.70 25.42
CA GLU A 519 -23.55 -3.66 25.30
C GLU A 519 -23.18 -3.77 23.81
N LEU A 520 -22.23 -2.97 23.34
CA LEU A 520 -21.77 -3.00 21.94
C LEU A 520 -20.99 -4.31 21.67
N THR A 521 -21.31 -5.02 20.59
CA THR A 521 -20.52 -6.18 20.15
C THR A 521 -19.14 -5.71 19.67
N VAL A 522 -18.06 -6.05 20.39
CA VAL A 522 -16.67 -5.63 20.08
C VAL A 522 -15.81 -6.82 19.66
N LYS A 523 -15.26 -6.75 18.44
CA LYS A 523 -14.31 -7.72 17.84
C LYS A 523 -12.96 -7.10 17.45
N HIS A 524 -12.84 -5.77 17.47
CA HIS A 524 -11.62 -5.02 17.16
C HIS A 524 -11.33 -4.01 18.28
N PRO A 525 -10.08 -3.56 18.46
CA PRO A 525 -9.78 -2.50 19.43
C PRO A 525 -10.48 -1.20 19.01
N ILE A 526 -11.30 -0.63 19.89
CA ILE A 526 -11.92 0.70 19.75
C ILE A 526 -11.27 1.63 20.76
N ASP A 527 -10.93 2.86 20.37
CA ASP A 527 -10.30 3.82 21.26
C ASP A 527 -11.34 4.60 22.08
N ALA A 528 -11.22 4.55 23.41
CA ALA A 528 -12.10 5.27 24.33
C ALA A 528 -11.97 6.80 24.20
N THR A 529 -10.88 7.31 23.60
CA THR A 529 -10.75 8.74 23.30
C THR A 529 -11.79 9.20 22.27
N TYR A 530 -12.06 8.42 21.22
CA TYR A 530 -13.07 8.77 20.22
C TYR A 530 -14.49 8.58 20.76
N THR A 531 -14.77 7.52 21.53
CA THR A 531 -16.12 7.36 22.12
C THR A 531 -16.41 8.48 23.12
N ARG A 532 -15.40 8.94 23.87
CA ARG A 532 -15.50 10.15 24.71
C ARG A 532 -15.73 11.41 23.88
N TYR A 533 -14.98 11.62 22.79
CA TYR A 533 -15.21 12.76 21.88
C TYR A 533 -16.64 12.76 21.35
N HIS A 534 -17.15 11.62 20.88
CA HIS A 534 -18.53 11.47 20.40
C HIS A 534 -19.55 11.79 21.50
N ARG A 535 -19.39 11.17 22.69
CA ARG A 535 -20.22 11.48 23.86
C ARG A 535 -20.24 12.96 24.17
N GLU A 536 -19.08 13.61 24.26
CA GLU A 536 -18.95 15.02 24.65
C GLU A 536 -19.47 15.97 23.57
N HIS A 537 -19.28 15.64 22.29
CA HIS A 537 -19.77 16.46 21.17
C HIS A 537 -21.28 16.37 20.99
N HIS A 538 -21.86 15.19 21.18
CA HIS A 538 -23.30 14.95 21.10
C HIS A 538 -24.01 15.01 22.46
N ARG A 539 -23.33 15.44 23.53
CA ARG A 539 -23.94 15.56 24.86
C ARG A 539 -24.97 16.68 24.83
N ILE A 540 -26.25 16.31 24.83
CA ILE A 540 -27.29 17.26 25.23
C ILE A 540 -26.94 17.70 26.66
N GLY A 541 -26.91 19.02 26.89
CA GLY A 541 -26.64 19.57 28.22
C GLY A 541 -27.62 19.04 29.27
N PRO A 542 -27.31 19.16 30.58
CA PRO A 542 -28.21 18.69 31.62
C PRO A 542 -29.63 19.26 31.42
N ARG A 543 -30.62 18.36 31.30
CA ARG A 543 -32.05 18.68 31.27
C ARG A 543 -32.52 19.19 32.64
#